data_AF-A0A953NA24-F1
#
_entry.id   AF-A0A953NA24-F1
#
_cell.length_a   1.000
_cell.length_b   1.000
_cell.length_c   1.000
_cell.angle_alpha   90.00
_cell.angle_beta   90.00
_cell.angle_gamma   90.00
#
_symmetry.space_group_name_H-M   'P 1'
#
loop_
_entity.id
_entity.type
_entity.pdbx_description
1 polymer ?
#
loop_
_entity_poly.entity_id
_entity_poly.type
_entity_poly.pdbx_seq_one_letter_code
_entity_poly.pdbx_strand_id
1 'polypeptide(L)'
;MFNWLLRLFRKAQPSEDLQSSLAEKGMHSSVDPSREASVVNREATIDTEAITPEGVSWVAFDESLLERARTQWQFGDWESLASISRESLQHHPERARLAVLVAAGHGQRGNQEKLQQFIRLAQDWGCSRKLISQVLISGVQNSLGLASLAAGQTDRAKLFFEQSVRTGMPGADLKLLSGARVRQQRQLLGLHVSN
;
A
#
# COMPACT_ATOMS: atom_id res chain seq x y z
N MET A 1 -6.55 -9.79 3.96
CA MET A 1 -6.33 -11.13 3.35
C MET A 1 -5.81 -12.13 4.38
N PHE A 2 -4.81 -11.82 5.21
CA PHE A 2 -4.45 -12.66 6.39
C PHE A 2 -5.68 -13.06 7.24
N ASN A 3 -6.59 -12.11 7.50
CA ASN A 3 -7.84 -12.35 8.25
C ASN A 3 -8.82 -13.34 7.56
N TRP A 4 -8.63 -13.71 6.29
CA TRP A 4 -9.45 -14.73 5.61
C TRP A 4 -8.95 -16.15 5.90
N LEU A 5 -7.63 -16.40 5.78
CA LEU A 5 -7.03 -17.69 6.12
C LEU A 5 -7.24 -18.06 7.59
N LEU A 6 -7.04 -17.11 8.51
CA LEU A 6 -7.28 -17.33 9.93
C LEU A 6 -8.76 -17.58 10.26
N ARG A 7 -9.71 -16.93 9.55
CA ARG A 7 -11.15 -17.19 9.71
C ARG A 7 -11.58 -18.55 9.15
N LEU A 8 -10.91 -19.06 8.11
CA LEU A 8 -11.17 -20.39 7.56
C LEU A 8 -10.86 -21.49 8.59
N PHE A 9 -9.69 -21.44 9.23
CA PHE A 9 -9.32 -22.43 10.25
C PHE A 9 -10.04 -22.23 11.59
N ARG A 10 -10.39 -21.00 11.98
CA ARG A 10 -11.19 -20.75 13.20
C ARG A 10 -12.65 -21.24 13.10
N LYS A 11 -13.15 -21.56 11.89
CA LYS A 11 -14.53 -22.01 11.66
C LYS A 11 -14.82 -23.49 11.96
N ALA A 12 -13.84 -24.23 12.51
CA ALA A 12 -13.94 -25.66 12.80
C ALA A 12 -14.35 -26.00 14.27
N GLN A 13 -15.02 -25.07 14.96
CA GLN A 13 -15.63 -25.28 16.29
C GLN A 13 -17.07 -24.74 16.30
N PRO A 14 -17.97 -25.31 17.13
CA PRO A 14 -19.37 -24.90 17.16
C PRO A 14 -19.58 -23.45 17.60
N SER A 15 -20.73 -22.90 17.22
CA SER A 15 -21.19 -21.57 17.61
C SER A 15 -22.02 -21.59 18.89
N GLU A 16 -21.85 -20.59 19.74
CA GLU A 16 -22.90 -20.11 20.65
C GLU A 16 -23.27 -18.65 20.31
N ASP A 17 -24.47 -18.28 20.71
CA ASP A 17 -25.28 -17.12 20.29
C ASP A 17 -24.67 -15.75 20.67
N LEU A 18 -24.77 -14.67 19.86
CA LEU A 18 -25.92 -13.91 19.32
C LEU A 18 -26.45 -12.83 20.31
N GLN A 19 -26.81 -11.67 19.74
CA GLN A 19 -27.52 -10.51 20.33
C GLN A 19 -26.70 -9.46 21.10
N SER A 20 -26.60 -8.26 20.51
CA SER A 20 -26.99 -7.00 21.17
C SER A 20 -27.11 -5.84 20.16
N SER A 21 -28.27 -5.16 20.21
CA SER A 21 -28.72 -3.81 19.75
C SER A 21 -27.77 -2.92 18.91
N LEU A 22 -28.15 -2.17 17.86
CA LEU A 22 -29.38 -1.40 17.47
C LEU A 22 -29.74 -0.19 18.37
N ALA A 23 -30.33 0.85 17.72
CA ALA A 23 -30.85 2.13 18.28
C ALA A 23 -29.79 3.14 18.81
N GLU A 24 -29.91 4.49 18.73
CA GLU A 24 -30.68 5.46 17.89
C GLU A 24 -29.70 6.60 17.46
N LYS A 25 -29.85 7.51 16.46
CA LYS A 25 -30.93 8.20 15.68
C LYS A 25 -31.44 9.56 16.24
N GLY A 26 -31.40 10.60 15.38
CA GLY A 26 -31.67 12.03 15.67
C GLY A 26 -30.39 12.89 15.54
N MET A 27 -30.40 14.21 15.24
CA MET A 27 -31.49 15.16 14.93
C MET A 27 -30.93 16.37 14.13
N HIS A 28 -31.82 17.28 13.66
CA HIS A 28 -31.63 18.61 13.02
C HIS A 28 -30.40 19.48 13.44
N SER A 29 -29.93 20.49 12.70
CA SER A 29 -30.71 21.49 11.93
C SER A 29 -29.95 22.20 10.80
N SER A 30 -30.72 22.79 9.86
CA SER A 30 -30.27 23.82 8.92
C SER A 30 -30.29 25.23 9.55
N VAL A 31 -29.38 26.11 9.14
CA VAL A 31 -29.62 27.56 8.96
C VAL A 31 -28.77 28.06 7.78
N ASP A 32 -29.42 28.70 6.83
CA ASP A 32 -28.89 29.72 5.91
C ASP A 32 -30.01 30.77 5.79
N PRO A 33 -29.71 32.08 5.87
CA PRO A 33 -29.87 32.85 4.64
C PRO A 33 -28.80 33.93 4.42
N SER A 34 -28.55 34.21 3.15
CA SER A 34 -27.64 35.24 2.65
C SER A 34 -28.15 36.67 2.87
N ARG A 35 -27.24 37.67 2.87
CA ARG A 35 -27.52 39.00 2.28
C ARG A 35 -26.29 39.87 1.98
N GLU A 36 -26.43 40.62 0.87
CA GLU A 36 -25.85 41.93 0.50
C GLU A 36 -24.47 42.34 1.10
N ALA A 37 -23.36 42.44 0.36
CA ALA A 37 -23.04 43.22 -0.86
C ALA A 37 -22.54 44.66 -0.59
N SER A 38 -21.28 44.95 -0.98
CA SER A 38 -20.76 46.31 -1.17
C SER A 38 -19.68 46.33 -2.27
N VAL A 39 -19.96 46.98 -3.39
CA VAL A 39 -18.97 47.22 -4.45
C VAL A 39 -18.22 48.51 -4.15
N VAL A 40 -16.89 48.46 -4.08
CA VAL A 40 -16.02 49.64 -4.24
C VAL A 40 -14.93 49.28 -5.24
N ASN A 41 -14.92 49.99 -6.36
CA ASN A 41 -13.89 49.89 -7.39
C ASN A 41 -12.94 51.09 -7.25
N ARG A 42 -11.63 50.86 -7.17
CA ARG A 42 -10.60 51.91 -7.23
C ARG A 42 -9.35 51.45 -7.97
N GLU A 43 -9.32 51.86 -9.23
CA GLU A 43 -8.22 52.56 -9.92
C GLU A 43 -6.77 52.12 -9.60
N ALA A 44 -6.04 51.74 -10.65
CA ALA A 44 -4.67 51.25 -10.56
C ALA A 44 -3.63 52.37 -10.38
N THR A 45 -2.66 52.15 -9.48
CA THR A 45 -1.30 52.69 -9.62
C THR A 45 -0.41 51.60 -10.18
N ILE A 46 0.29 51.88 -11.29
CA ILE A 46 1.30 50.98 -11.85
C ILE A 46 2.63 51.37 -11.25
N ASP A 47 2.85 50.93 -10.01
CA ASP A 47 4.16 51.04 -9.36
C ASP A 47 5.08 49.93 -9.91
N THR A 48 6.31 50.30 -10.30
CA THR A 48 7.25 49.39 -10.95
C THR A 48 7.92 48.48 -9.93
N GLU A 49 7.21 47.43 -9.51
CA GLU A 49 7.81 46.38 -8.70
C GLU A 49 8.88 45.63 -9.51
N ALA A 50 10.02 45.36 -8.86
CA ALA A 50 11.10 44.60 -9.46
C ALA A 50 10.65 43.14 -9.65
N ILE A 51 10.96 42.55 -10.80
CA ILE A 51 10.73 41.13 -11.06
C ILE A 51 11.73 40.32 -10.21
N THR A 52 11.41 40.16 -8.92
CA THR A 52 11.94 39.05 -8.13
C THR A 52 11.42 37.76 -8.78
N PRO A 53 12.26 36.74 -9.00
CA PRO A 53 11.79 35.46 -9.55
C PRO A 53 10.92 34.78 -8.50
N GLU A 54 9.60 34.96 -8.61
CA GLU A 54 8.63 34.42 -7.67
C GLU A 54 8.81 32.90 -7.52
N GLY A 55 8.66 32.44 -6.27
CA GLY A 55 9.18 31.16 -5.84
C GLY A 55 8.66 30.00 -6.68
N VAL A 56 9.57 29.39 -7.46
CA VAL A 56 9.43 27.99 -7.86
C VAL A 56 9.32 27.19 -6.56
N SER A 57 8.10 26.81 -6.21
CA SER A 57 7.83 26.01 -5.02
C SER A 57 8.34 24.59 -5.27
N TRP A 58 9.62 24.38 -4.99
CA TRP A 58 10.26 23.07 -4.99
C TRP A 58 9.66 22.23 -3.87
N VAL A 59 8.54 21.56 -4.16
CA VAL A 59 7.89 20.67 -3.20
C VAL A 59 8.81 19.48 -2.97
N ALA A 60 9.54 19.54 -1.86
CA ALA A 60 10.55 18.56 -1.50
C ALA A 60 9.94 17.16 -1.40
N PHE A 61 10.60 16.19 -2.03
CA PHE A 61 10.30 14.77 -1.92
C PHE A 61 11.51 14.04 -1.36
N ASP A 62 11.29 12.92 -0.68
CA ASP A 62 12.38 12.05 -0.22
C ASP A 62 12.91 11.21 -1.39
N GLU A 63 14.07 11.57 -1.92
CA GLU A 63 14.75 10.84 -3.01
C GLU A 63 15.01 9.37 -2.67
N SER A 64 15.17 9.02 -1.39
CA SER A 64 15.42 7.65 -0.94
C SER A 64 14.16 6.76 -0.95
N LEU A 65 12.96 7.37 -1.02
CA LEU A 65 11.68 6.70 -0.75
C LEU A 65 11.47 5.47 -1.64
N LEU A 66 11.85 5.54 -2.92
CA LEU A 66 11.73 4.41 -3.85
C LEU A 66 12.60 3.22 -3.42
N GLU A 67 13.86 3.44 -3.08
CA GLU A 67 14.78 2.35 -2.74
C GLU A 67 14.50 1.80 -1.34
N ARG A 68 14.02 2.64 -0.40
CA ARG A 68 13.45 2.19 0.88
C ARG A 68 12.21 1.31 0.66
N ALA A 69 11.27 1.73 -0.20
CA ALA A 69 10.08 0.95 -0.53
C ALA A 69 10.41 -0.37 -1.26
N ARG A 70 11.37 -0.38 -2.19
CA ARG A 70 11.89 -1.62 -2.79
C ARG A 70 12.48 -2.55 -1.75
N THR A 71 13.20 -2.01 -0.77
CA THR A 71 13.83 -2.79 0.31
C THR A 71 12.77 -3.44 1.20
N GLN A 72 11.81 -2.63 1.68
CA GLN A 72 10.64 -3.12 2.43
C GLN A 72 9.89 -4.21 1.66
N TRP A 73 9.66 -4.00 0.36
CA TRP A 73 9.02 -4.99 -0.51
C TRP A 73 9.81 -6.30 -0.59
N GLN A 74 11.14 -6.23 -0.81
CA GLN A 74 12.01 -7.40 -0.96
C GLN A 74 11.94 -8.32 0.27
N PHE A 75 12.12 -7.77 1.48
CA PHE A 75 12.06 -8.54 2.72
C PHE A 75 10.63 -8.98 3.08
N GLY A 76 9.64 -8.16 2.74
CA GLY A 76 8.22 -8.41 3.02
C GLY A 76 7.70 -7.62 4.22
N ASP A 77 8.25 -6.43 4.44
CA ASP A 77 7.70 -5.42 5.35
C ASP A 77 6.47 -4.76 4.69
N TRP A 78 5.36 -5.49 4.76
CA TRP A 78 4.07 -5.04 4.24
C TRP A 78 3.41 -3.98 5.14
N GLU A 79 3.89 -3.80 6.37
CA GLU A 79 3.43 -2.79 7.34
C GLU A 79 3.90 -1.41 6.89
N SER A 80 5.22 -1.21 6.77
CA SER A 80 5.79 0.08 6.37
C SER A 80 5.40 0.47 4.94
N LEU A 81 5.28 -0.49 4.01
CA LEU A 81 4.75 -0.19 2.68
C LEU A 81 3.32 0.32 2.70
N ALA A 82 2.47 -0.21 3.59
CA ALA A 82 1.07 0.17 3.72
C ALA A 82 0.85 1.45 4.57
N SER A 83 1.92 2.03 5.14
CA SER A 83 1.85 3.31 5.87
C SER A 83 2.30 4.52 5.04
N ILE A 84 2.84 4.32 3.83
CA ILE A 84 3.22 5.39 2.92
C ILE A 84 1.95 6.09 2.40
N SER A 85 1.78 7.37 2.74
CA SER A 85 0.62 8.18 2.37
C SER A 85 0.59 8.52 0.86
N ARG A 86 -0.58 8.87 0.32
CA ARG A 86 -0.71 9.35 -1.08
C ARG A 86 0.02 10.67 -1.26
N GLU A 87 -0.03 11.49 -0.23
CA GLU A 87 0.45 12.86 -0.14
C GLU A 87 1.99 12.87 -0.24
N SER A 88 2.66 11.92 0.44
CA SER A 88 4.10 11.65 0.31
C SER A 88 4.52 11.16 -1.08
N LEU A 89 3.59 10.64 -1.89
CA LEU A 89 3.90 10.17 -3.25
C LEU A 89 3.70 11.25 -4.32
N GLN A 90 2.72 12.14 -4.19
CA GLN A 90 2.16 12.86 -5.35
C GLN A 90 3.17 13.74 -6.12
N HIS A 91 4.20 14.25 -5.45
CA HIS A 91 5.28 15.07 -6.05
C HIS A 91 6.53 14.28 -6.43
N HIS A 92 6.67 13.02 -5.99
CA HIS A 92 7.85 12.20 -6.25
C HIS A 92 7.91 11.81 -7.75
N PRO A 93 9.07 11.89 -8.44
CA PRO A 93 9.16 11.56 -9.87
C PRO A 93 8.71 10.11 -10.15
N GLU A 94 9.15 9.18 -9.30
CA GLU A 94 8.82 7.74 -9.38
C GLU A 94 7.48 7.35 -8.71
N ARG A 95 6.57 8.31 -8.45
CA ARG A 95 5.28 8.11 -7.77
C ARG A 95 4.46 6.93 -8.30
N ALA A 96 4.50 6.71 -9.62
CA ALA A 96 3.77 5.65 -10.30
C ALA A 96 4.27 4.24 -9.94
N ARG A 97 5.58 4.08 -9.69
CA ARG A 97 6.17 2.81 -9.23
C ARG A 97 5.93 2.63 -7.73
N LEU A 98 6.10 3.70 -6.95
CA LEU A 98 5.81 3.71 -5.51
C LEU A 98 4.36 3.29 -5.21
N ALA A 99 3.38 3.84 -5.92
CA ALA A 99 1.97 3.48 -5.73
C ALA A 99 1.69 1.97 -5.92
N VAL A 100 2.41 1.28 -6.82
CA VAL A 100 2.29 -0.19 -6.97
C VAL A 100 2.89 -0.95 -5.78
N LEU A 101 3.98 -0.45 -5.18
CA LEU A 101 4.57 -1.05 -3.98
C LEU A 101 3.67 -0.85 -2.74
N VAL A 102 3.05 0.33 -2.60
CA VAL A 102 2.05 0.61 -1.56
C VAL A 102 0.78 -0.24 -1.75
N ALA A 103 0.30 -0.38 -2.98
CA ALA A 103 -0.78 -1.30 -3.31
C ALA A 103 -0.43 -2.76 -2.93
N ALA A 104 0.81 -3.19 -3.15
CA ALA A 104 1.27 -4.52 -2.75
C ALA A 104 1.27 -4.71 -1.22
N GLY A 105 1.76 -3.72 -0.45
CA GLY A 105 1.67 -3.73 1.02
C GLY A 105 0.22 -3.85 1.51
N HIS A 106 -0.66 -2.99 1.00
CA HIS A 106 -2.10 -3.08 1.26
C HIS A 106 -2.70 -4.42 0.81
N GLY A 107 -2.23 -5.03 -0.29
CA GLY A 107 -2.68 -6.32 -0.79
C GLY A 107 -2.27 -7.53 0.05
N GLN A 108 -1.05 -7.54 0.58
CA GLN A 108 -0.54 -8.63 1.42
C GLN A 108 -1.20 -8.62 2.80
N ARG A 109 -1.25 -7.47 3.48
CA ARG A 109 -2.16 -7.27 4.63
C ARG A 109 -3.61 -7.57 4.21
N GLY A 110 -3.92 -7.16 2.99
CA GLY A 110 -5.13 -7.41 2.22
C GLY A 110 -6.31 -6.58 2.67
N ASN A 111 -6.05 -5.29 2.83
CA ASN A 111 -7.01 -4.22 2.59
C ASN A 111 -7.18 -4.10 1.06
N GLN A 112 -8.16 -4.81 0.51
CA GLN A 112 -8.37 -4.89 -0.94
C GLN A 112 -8.86 -3.57 -1.52
N GLU A 113 -9.61 -2.77 -0.76
CA GLU A 113 -10.07 -1.44 -1.17
C GLU A 113 -8.87 -0.50 -1.43
N LYS A 114 -7.93 -0.42 -0.48
CA LYS A 114 -6.71 0.39 -0.64
C LYS A 114 -5.80 -0.15 -1.75
N LEU A 115 -5.70 -1.48 -1.93
CA LEU A 115 -5.02 -2.03 -3.11
C LEU A 115 -5.63 -1.51 -4.41
N GLN A 116 -6.96 -1.54 -4.55
CA GLN A 116 -7.62 -1.07 -5.78
C GLN A 116 -7.47 0.45 -5.97
N GLN A 117 -7.52 1.24 -4.89
CA GLN A 117 -7.25 2.69 -4.94
C GLN A 117 -5.83 2.99 -5.42
N PHE A 118 -4.81 2.33 -4.85
CA PHE A 118 -3.41 2.58 -5.23
C PHE A 118 -3.03 1.97 -6.59
N ILE A 119 -3.66 0.88 -7.05
CA ILE A 119 -3.48 0.39 -8.42
C ILE A 119 -4.05 1.37 -9.46
N ARG A 120 -5.24 1.96 -9.22
CA ARG A 120 -5.77 3.03 -10.09
C ARG A 120 -4.84 4.23 -10.11
N LEU A 121 -4.45 4.72 -8.93
CA LEU A 121 -3.52 5.84 -8.79
C LEU A 121 -2.18 5.60 -9.51
N ALA A 122 -1.67 4.37 -9.49
CA ALA A 122 -0.48 3.99 -10.26
C ALA A 122 -0.73 4.05 -11.78
N GLN A 123 -1.89 3.59 -12.27
CA GLN A 123 -2.28 3.66 -13.67
C GLN A 123 -2.46 5.11 -14.14
N ASP A 124 -3.15 5.94 -13.35
CA ASP A 124 -3.37 7.37 -13.61
C ASP A 124 -2.05 8.15 -13.64
N TRP A 125 -1.05 7.72 -12.86
CA TRP A 125 0.32 8.24 -12.88
C TRP A 125 1.23 7.60 -13.94
N GLY A 126 0.70 6.78 -14.85
CA GLY A 126 1.42 6.25 -16.01
C GLY A 126 2.21 4.96 -15.77
N CYS A 127 1.96 4.22 -14.68
CA CYS A 127 2.64 2.96 -14.41
C CYS A 127 2.24 1.88 -15.45
N SER A 128 3.24 1.21 -16.02
CA SER A 128 2.99 0.21 -17.06
C SER A 128 2.15 -0.96 -16.53
N ARG A 129 1.15 -1.40 -17.33
CA ARG A 129 0.35 -2.59 -17.03
C ARG A 129 1.22 -3.84 -16.79
N LYS A 130 2.39 -3.93 -17.43
CA LYS A 130 3.39 -5.00 -17.20
C LYS A 130 3.91 -5.00 -15.75
N LEU A 131 4.37 -3.86 -15.24
CA LEU A 131 4.90 -3.75 -13.87
C LEU A 131 3.81 -4.02 -12.82
N ILE A 132 2.60 -3.51 -13.04
CA ILE A 132 1.43 -3.79 -12.18
C ILE A 132 1.17 -5.30 -12.12
N SER A 133 1.05 -5.98 -13.26
CA SER A 133 0.84 -7.43 -13.31
C SER A 133 1.98 -8.21 -12.65
N GLN A 134 3.24 -7.81 -12.86
CA GLN A 134 4.40 -8.45 -12.22
C GLN A 134 4.33 -8.41 -10.68
N VAL A 135 4.01 -7.25 -10.10
CA VAL A 135 3.91 -7.10 -8.64
C VAL A 135 2.68 -7.84 -8.09
N LEU A 136 1.54 -7.83 -8.80
CA LEU A 136 0.35 -8.58 -8.39
C LEU A 136 0.55 -10.11 -8.44
N ILE A 137 1.14 -10.64 -9.52
CA ILE A 137 1.49 -12.06 -9.65
C ILE A 137 2.47 -12.48 -8.56
N SER A 138 3.48 -11.64 -8.28
CA SER A 138 4.41 -11.84 -7.18
C SER A 138 3.73 -11.92 -5.81
N GLY A 139 2.68 -11.11 -5.59
CA GLY A 139 1.86 -11.15 -4.37
C GLY A 139 1.00 -12.43 -4.24
N VAL A 140 0.53 -13.00 -5.36
CA VAL A 140 -0.13 -14.31 -5.38
C VAL A 140 0.87 -15.42 -5.05
N GLN A 141 2.07 -15.38 -5.65
CA GLN A 141 3.15 -16.33 -5.36
C GLN A 141 3.58 -16.27 -3.87
N ASN A 142 3.67 -15.08 -3.27
CA ASN A 142 3.93 -14.92 -1.83
C ASN A 142 2.83 -15.60 -0.98
N SER A 143 1.56 -15.46 -1.38
CA SER A 143 0.42 -16.08 -0.70
C SER A 143 0.43 -17.62 -0.81
N LEU A 144 0.84 -18.16 -1.97
CA LEU A 144 1.05 -19.60 -2.16
C LEU A 144 2.23 -20.15 -1.35
N GLY A 145 3.30 -19.35 -1.19
CA GLY A 145 4.43 -19.65 -0.30
C GLY A 145 4.01 -19.73 1.17
N LEU A 146 3.23 -18.75 1.64
CA LEU A 146 2.63 -18.74 2.99
C LEU A 146 1.71 -19.94 3.22
N ALA A 147 0.81 -20.25 2.29
CA ALA A 147 -0.05 -21.42 2.39
C ALA A 147 0.74 -22.75 2.41
N SER A 148 1.82 -22.84 1.62
CA SER A 148 2.72 -24.00 1.61
C SER A 148 3.50 -24.15 2.93
N LEU A 149 3.93 -23.04 3.57
CA LEU A 149 4.55 -23.07 4.91
C LEU A 149 3.55 -23.60 5.95
N ALA A 150 2.33 -23.07 5.97
CA ALA A 150 1.29 -23.49 6.90
C ALA A 150 0.90 -24.98 6.73
N ALA A 151 0.99 -25.51 5.50
CA ALA A 151 0.80 -26.92 5.19
C ALA A 151 2.07 -27.79 5.37
N GLY A 152 3.14 -27.28 5.99
CA GLY A 152 4.41 -27.98 6.21
C GLY A 152 5.28 -28.22 4.97
N GLN A 153 4.79 -27.89 3.77
CA GLN A 153 5.42 -28.11 2.46
C GLN A 153 6.57 -27.10 2.21
N THR A 154 7.61 -27.18 3.03
CA THR A 154 8.72 -26.22 3.10
C THR A 154 9.41 -25.99 1.75
N ASP A 155 9.71 -27.03 0.97
CA ASP A 155 10.43 -26.86 -0.29
C ASP A 155 9.53 -26.29 -1.41
N ARG A 156 8.24 -26.63 -1.39
CA ARG A 156 7.24 -25.99 -2.23
C ARG A 156 7.08 -24.51 -1.88
N ALA A 157 7.17 -24.16 -0.59
CA ALA A 157 7.15 -22.78 -0.14
C ALA A 157 8.37 -21.99 -0.65
N LYS A 158 9.59 -22.55 -0.52
CA LYS A 158 10.83 -21.95 -1.07
C LYS A 158 10.65 -21.60 -2.56
N LEU A 159 10.18 -22.57 -3.36
CA LEU A 159 9.91 -22.38 -4.79
C LEU A 159 8.97 -21.20 -5.07
N PHE A 160 7.86 -21.09 -4.33
CA PHE A 160 6.92 -19.98 -4.49
C PHE A 160 7.51 -18.63 -4.06
N PHE A 161 8.34 -18.57 -3.02
CA PHE A 161 9.03 -17.34 -2.62
C PHE A 161 10.12 -16.92 -3.62
N GLU A 162 10.88 -17.86 -4.20
CA GLU A 162 11.81 -17.58 -5.30
C GLU A 162 11.11 -17.03 -6.53
N GLN A 163 9.98 -17.65 -6.93
CA GLN A 163 9.14 -17.15 -8.02
C GLN A 163 8.64 -15.73 -7.71
N SER A 164 8.14 -15.51 -6.50
CA SER A 164 7.67 -14.19 -6.02
C SER A 164 8.74 -13.11 -6.18
N VAL A 165 9.97 -13.34 -5.69
CA VAL A 165 11.08 -12.37 -5.88
C VAL A 165 11.37 -12.18 -7.37
N ARG A 166 11.55 -13.27 -8.13
CA ARG A 166 11.95 -13.26 -9.55
C ARG A 166 10.95 -12.52 -10.45
N THR A 167 9.64 -12.66 -10.20
CA THR A 167 8.60 -12.02 -11.00
C THR A 167 8.44 -10.54 -10.66
N GLY A 168 8.51 -10.17 -9.37
CA GLY A 168 8.29 -8.79 -8.92
C GLY A 168 9.51 -7.87 -9.04
N MET A 169 10.72 -8.39 -8.83
CA MET A 169 12.00 -7.67 -8.97
C MET A 169 13.00 -8.50 -9.80
N PRO A 170 12.87 -8.52 -11.15
CA PRO A 170 13.84 -9.17 -12.02
C PRO A 170 15.25 -8.58 -11.83
N GLY A 171 16.27 -9.44 -11.79
CA GLY A 171 17.67 -9.04 -11.60
C GLY A 171 18.16 -8.93 -10.15
N ALA A 172 17.29 -9.04 -9.16
CA ALA A 172 17.68 -9.09 -7.75
C ALA A 172 18.29 -10.46 -7.34
N ASP A 173 19.08 -10.50 -6.26
CA ASP A 173 19.63 -11.76 -5.72
C ASP A 173 18.52 -12.66 -5.17
N LEU A 174 18.10 -13.62 -5.98
CA LEU A 174 17.03 -14.55 -5.65
C LEU A 174 17.36 -15.43 -4.44
N LYS A 175 18.64 -15.77 -4.21
CA LYS A 175 19.06 -16.72 -3.17
C LYS A 175 19.11 -16.04 -1.80
N LEU A 176 19.65 -14.82 -1.74
CA LEU A 176 19.62 -13.98 -0.54
C LEU A 176 18.18 -13.64 -0.15
N LEU A 177 17.39 -13.16 -1.11
CA LEU A 177 16.06 -12.61 -0.85
C LEU A 177 14.99 -13.66 -0.60
N SER A 178 14.98 -14.80 -1.32
CA SER A 178 14.05 -15.88 -1.01
C SER A 178 14.30 -16.45 0.39
N GLY A 179 15.58 -16.65 0.76
CA GLY A 179 15.97 -17.09 2.10
C GLY A 179 15.57 -16.09 3.19
N ALA A 180 15.75 -14.78 2.96
CA ALA A 180 15.32 -13.75 3.90
C ALA A 180 13.79 -13.70 4.06
N ARG A 181 13.05 -13.68 2.93
CA ARG A 181 11.59 -13.68 2.93
C ARG A 181 11.01 -14.94 3.58
N VAL A 182 11.57 -16.13 3.34
CA VAL A 182 11.19 -17.38 4.04
C VAL A 182 11.34 -17.25 5.56
N ARG A 183 12.44 -16.68 6.06
CA ARG A 183 12.65 -16.49 7.51
C ARG A 183 11.62 -15.52 8.10
N GLN A 184 11.44 -14.36 7.48
CA GLN A 184 10.48 -13.35 7.95
C GLN A 184 9.03 -13.86 7.91
N GLN A 185 8.61 -14.51 6.82
CA GLN A 185 7.25 -15.05 6.71
C GLN A 185 7.01 -16.26 7.64
N ARG A 186 8.03 -17.06 7.98
CA ARG A 186 7.93 -18.08 9.06
C ARG A 186 7.74 -17.45 10.44
N GLN A 187 8.53 -16.42 10.77
CA GLN A 187 8.41 -15.69 12.03
C GLN A 187 7.03 -15.05 12.21
N LEU A 188 6.47 -14.45 11.14
CA LEU A 188 5.11 -13.89 11.13
C LEU A 188 4.00 -14.95 11.32
N LEU A 189 4.28 -16.23 11.09
CA LEU A 189 3.36 -17.34 11.33
C LEU A 189 3.60 -18.04 12.69
N GLY A 190 4.57 -17.58 13.50
CA GLY A 190 5.00 -18.26 14.73
C GLY A 190 5.71 -19.60 14.48
N LEU A 191 6.06 -19.91 13.22
CA LEU A 191 6.70 -21.16 12.82
C LEU A 191 8.21 -21.10 13.05
N HIS A 192 8.60 -21.10 14.32
CA HIS A 192 9.99 -21.20 14.75
C HIS A 192 10.61 -22.52 14.26
N VAL A 193 11.89 -22.46 13.90
CA VAL A 193 12.69 -23.66 13.62
C VAL A 193 13.19 -24.20 14.95
N SER A 194 12.73 -25.39 15.34
CA SER A 194 13.45 -26.24 16.28
C SER A 194 14.78 -26.63 15.65
N ASN A 195 15.88 -26.32 16.34
CA ASN A 195 17.22 -26.82 15.97
C ASN A 195 17.37 -28.29 16.36
#